data_AF-A0A352DQ45-F1
#
_entry.id   AF-A0A352DQ45-F1
#
_cell.length_a   1.000
_cell.length_b   1.000
_cell.length_c   1.000
_cell.angle_alpha   90.00
_cell.angle_beta   90.00
_cell.angle_gamma   90.00
#
_symmetry.space_group_name_H-M   'P 1'
#
loop_
_entity.id
_entity.type
_entity.pdbx_description
1 polymer ?
#
loop_
_entity_poly.entity_id
_entity_poly.type
_entity_poly.pdbx_seq_one_letter_code
_entity_poly.pdbx_strand_id
1 'polypeptide(L)'
;MNPRLPYLREKTSKLTTSPGVYIMKNREKAIIYIGKAKNLKNRVTSYFRENPDHLPKVAAMVAKVWDYDFIVTDSELEALILECSLIKQ
;
A
#
# COMPACT_ATOMS: atom_id res chain seq x y z
N MET A 1 -1.16 17.51 -5.04
CA MET A 1 -0.89 16.94 -3.70
C MET A 1 -2.12 16.14 -3.27
N ASN A 2 -1.98 14.95 -2.67
CA ASN A 2 -3.13 14.12 -2.29
C ASN A 2 -3.80 14.66 -1.01
N PRO A 3 -5.08 15.07 -1.05
CA PRO A 3 -5.76 15.65 0.12
C PRO A 3 -6.03 14.64 1.25
N ARG A 4 -5.91 13.33 0.97
CA ARG A 4 -6.14 12.25 1.93
C ARG A 4 -4.92 11.91 2.77
N LEU A 5 -3.76 12.54 2.53
CA LEU A 5 -2.51 12.21 3.23
C LEU A 5 -2.63 12.15 4.76
N PRO A 6 -3.29 13.09 5.46
CA PRO A 6 -3.44 13.00 6.92
C PRO A 6 -4.13 11.71 7.38
N TYR A 7 -5.24 11.34 6.72
CA TYR A 7 -5.96 10.11 7.00
C TYR A 7 -5.13 8.87 6.66
N LEU A 8 -4.49 8.86 5.48
CA LEU A 8 -3.69 7.71 5.05
C LEU A 8 -2.52 7.46 6.01
N ARG A 9 -1.87 8.53 6.48
CA ARG A 9 -0.83 8.45 7.51
C ARG A 9 -1.38 7.91 8.83
N GLU A 10 -2.51 8.43 9.30
CA GLU A 10 -3.13 7.92 10.52
C GLU A 10 -3.45 6.42 10.40
N LYS A 11 -4.02 5.99 9.27
CA LYS A 11 -4.30 4.57 8.99
C LYS A 11 -3.04 3.72 9.03
N THR A 12 -1.91 4.23 8.53
CA THR A 12 -0.64 3.46 8.55
C THR A 12 -0.08 3.23 9.95
N SER A 13 -0.39 4.09 10.91
CA SER A 13 0.07 3.91 12.29
C SER A 13 -0.44 2.61 12.94
N LYS A 14 -1.62 2.14 12.49
CA LYS A 14 -2.34 0.96 12.97
C LYS A 14 -1.93 -0.33 12.26
N LEU A 15 -1.01 -0.26 11.28
CA LEU A 15 -0.55 -1.43 10.55
C LEU A 15 0.36 -2.34 11.39
N THR A 16 0.27 -3.64 11.12
CA THR A 16 1.19 -4.64 11.67
C THR A 16 2.56 -4.57 11.00
N THR A 17 3.58 -5.06 11.71
CA THR A 17 4.93 -5.28 11.18
C THR A 17 5.09 -6.63 10.47
N SER A 18 4.05 -7.46 10.43
CA SER A 18 4.03 -8.75 9.72
C SER A 18 4.14 -8.59 8.20
N PRO A 19 4.55 -9.65 7.48
CA PRO A 19 4.48 -9.68 6.03
C PRO A 19 3.03 -9.72 5.54
N GLY A 20 2.84 -9.37 4.26
CA GLY A 20 1.54 -9.42 3.63
C GLY A 20 1.46 -8.66 2.32
N VAL A 21 0.24 -8.52 1.80
CA VAL A 21 -0.07 -7.79 0.58
C VAL A 21 -0.85 -6.52 0.91
N TYR A 22 -0.55 -5.42 0.24
CA TYR A 22 -1.30 -4.17 0.32
C TYR A 22 -1.93 -3.84 -1.04
N ILE A 23 -3.12 -3.24 -0.99
CA ILE A 23 -3.96 -2.97 -2.15
C ILE A 23 -4.35 -1.50 -2.09
N MET A 24 -3.86 -0.69 -3.00
CA MET A 24 -4.20 0.73 -3.08
C MET A 24 -5.42 0.92 -3.98
N LYS A 25 -6.35 1.76 -3.54
CA LYS A 25 -7.61 2.02 -4.22
C LYS A 25 -7.78 3.51 -4.52
N ASN A 26 -8.41 3.83 -5.64
CA ASN A 26 -8.81 5.20 -5.97
C ASN A 26 -10.14 5.57 -5.29
N ARG A 27 -10.65 6.78 -5.57
CA ARG A 27 -11.89 7.30 -4.98
C ARG A 27 -13.14 6.46 -5.31
N GLU A 28 -13.12 5.78 -6.45
CA GLU A 28 -14.19 4.90 -6.91
C GLU A 28 -14.04 3.47 -6.34
N LYS A 29 -13.11 3.26 -5.41
CA LYS A 29 -12.74 1.96 -4.83
C LYS A 29 -12.10 0.99 -5.85
N ALA A 30 -11.76 1.45 -7.04
CA ALA A 30 -11.04 0.64 -8.02
C ALA A 30 -9.59 0.43 -7.57
N ILE A 31 -9.09 -0.78 -7.74
CA ILE A 31 -7.71 -1.14 -7.41
C ILE A 31 -6.78 -0.49 -8.44
N ILE A 32 -5.80 0.27 -7.96
CA ILE A 32 -4.82 0.96 -8.83
C ILE A 32 -3.40 0.47 -8.63
N TYR A 33 -3.14 -0.26 -7.54
CA TYR A 33 -1.83 -0.82 -7.26
C TYR A 33 -1.95 -1.97 -6.25
N ILE A 34 -1.22 -3.05 -6.49
CA ILE A 34 -1.07 -4.18 -5.56
C ILE A 34 0.43 -4.37 -5.35
N GLY A 35 0.84 -4.63 -4.11
CA GLY A 35 2.22 -4.97 -3.82
C GLY A 35 2.36 -5.81 -2.55
N LYS A 36 3.43 -6.57 -2.44
CA LYS A 36 3.80 -7.29 -1.21
C LYS A 36 4.76 -6.50 -0.32
N ALA A 37 4.76 -6.84 0.96
CA ALA A 37 5.67 -6.30 1.96
C ALA A 37 6.19 -7.40 2.88
N LYS A 38 7.47 -7.31 3.25
CA LYS A 38 8.02 -8.08 4.40
C LYS A 38 7.51 -7.52 5.74
N ASN A 39 7.20 -6.23 5.74
CA ASN A 39 6.68 -5.49 6.89
C ASN A 39 5.69 -4.46 6.35
N LEU A 40 4.39 -4.71 6.55
CA LEU A 40 3.31 -3.88 6.02
C LEU A 40 3.41 -2.44 6.53
N LYS A 41 3.63 -2.23 7.83
CA LYS A 41 3.77 -0.90 8.42
C LYS A 41 4.85 -0.08 7.73
N ASN A 42 6.07 -0.60 7.62
CA ASN A 42 7.19 0.12 7.02
C ASN A 42 6.94 0.42 5.53
N ARG A 43 6.46 -0.57 4.78
CA ARG A 43 6.27 -0.46 3.34
C ARG A 43 5.14 0.48 2.97
N VAL A 44 4.00 0.41 3.65
CA VAL A 44 2.86 1.28 3.32
C VAL A 44 3.12 2.70 3.82
N THR A 45 3.71 2.87 5.02
CA THR A 45 4.07 4.20 5.54
C THR A 45 5.03 4.95 4.60
N SER A 46 5.95 4.24 3.93
CA SER A 46 6.90 4.90 3.02
C SER A 46 6.22 5.67 1.87
N TYR A 47 5.03 5.24 1.43
CA TYR A 47 4.30 5.94 0.37
C TYR A 47 3.77 7.31 0.80
N PHE A 48 3.44 7.49 2.08
CA PHE A 48 2.72 8.67 2.56
C PHE A 48 3.54 9.61 3.44
N ARG A 49 4.88 9.49 3.44
CA ARG A 49 5.78 10.41 4.15
C ARG A 49 5.66 11.85 3.64
N GLU A 50 6.18 12.81 4.40
CA GLU A 50 6.11 14.25 4.04
C GLU A 50 7.02 14.65 2.89
N ASN A 51 8.26 14.18 2.92
CA ASN A 51 9.24 14.39 1.84
C ASN A 51 9.70 13.03 1.30
N PRO A 52 8.84 12.31 0.56
CA PRO A 52 9.25 11.05 -0.01
C PRO A 52 10.09 11.29 -1.27
N ASP A 53 11.23 10.63 -1.35
CA ASP A 53 12.03 10.55 -2.58
C ASP A 53 11.42 9.50 -3.52
N HIS A 54 10.20 9.79 -3.97
CA HIS A 54 9.44 8.91 -4.85
C HIS A 54 9.84 9.12 -6.30
N LEU A 55 10.11 8.01 -7.00
CA LEU A 55 10.16 8.04 -8.46
C LEU A 55 8.84 8.58 -9.04
N PRO A 56 8.84 9.26 -10.20
CA PRO A 56 7.65 9.91 -10.77
C PRO A 56 6.42 9.00 -10.86
N LYS A 57 6.62 7.72 -11.21
CA LYS A 57 5.55 6.71 -11.26
C LYS A 57 4.88 6.48 -9.90
N VAL A 58 5.68 6.42 -8.83
CA VAL A 58 5.18 6.22 -7.47
C VAL A 58 4.45 7.47 -6.98
N ALA A 59 5.01 8.65 -7.22
CA ALA A 59 4.35 9.92 -6.88
C ALA A 59 2.98 10.06 -7.59
N ALA A 60 2.90 9.71 -8.87
CA ALA A 60 1.65 9.72 -9.64
C ALA A 60 0.62 8.71 -9.11
N MET A 61 1.07 7.52 -8.69
CA MET A 61 0.20 6.53 -8.04
C MET A 61 -0.33 7.05 -6.71
N VAL A 62 0.55 7.54 -5.83
CA VAL A 62 0.20 8.09 -4.51
C VAL A 62 -0.78 9.26 -4.63
N ALA A 63 -0.65 10.09 -5.67
CA ALA A 63 -1.59 11.18 -5.93
C ALA A 63 -3.04 10.71 -6.16
N LYS A 64 -3.24 9.47 -6.64
CA LYS A 64 -4.54 8.87 -6.94
C LYS A 64 -5.09 7.97 -5.83
N VAL A 65 -4.29 7.64 -4.82
CA VAL A 65 -4.71 6.79 -3.70
C VAL A 65 -5.76 7.52 -2.87
N TRP A 66 -6.93 6.91 -2.72
CA TRP A 66 -7.98 7.38 -1.84
C TRP A 66 -8.03 6.59 -0.53
N ASP A 67 -7.80 5.28 -0.64
CA ASP A 67 -7.70 4.36 0.49
C ASP A 67 -6.80 3.17 0.14
N TYR A 68 -6.47 2.34 1.12
CA TYR A 68 -5.76 1.08 0.91
C TYR A 68 -6.24 -0.02 1.86
N ASP A 69 -6.18 -1.26 1.41
CA ASP A 69 -6.41 -2.45 2.22
C ASP A 69 -5.14 -3.27 2.35
N PHE A 70 -5.14 -4.25 3.24
CA PHE A 70 -4.04 -5.18 3.41
C PHE A 70 -4.53 -6.56 3.86
N ILE A 71 -3.73 -7.57 3.53
CA ILE A 71 -3.92 -8.95 3.97
C ILE A 71 -2.61 -9.37 4.60
N VAL A 72 -2.66 -9.78 5.87
CA VAL A 72 -1.49 -10.30 6.60
C VAL A 72 -1.27 -11.76 6.19
N THR A 73 -0.01 -12.14 6.03
CA THR A 73 0.39 -13.53 5.75
C THR A 73 1.39 -14.01 6.81
N ASP A 74 1.59 -15.32 6.90
CA ASP A 74 2.50 -15.91 7.90
C ASP A 74 3.95 -15.88 7.43
N SER A 75 4.17 -15.77 6.11
CA SER A 75 5.50 -15.70 5.52
C SER A 75 5.58 -14.73 4.33
N GLU A 76 6.81 -14.36 3.96
CA GLU A 76 7.09 -13.61 2.73
C GLU A 76 6.73 -14.39 1.46
N LEU A 77 6.84 -15.72 1.51
CA LEU A 77 6.51 -16.60 0.39
C LEU A 77 5.02 -16.59 0.11
N GLU A 78 4.20 -16.70 1.15
CA GLU A 78 2.74 -16.56 1.03
C GLU A 78 2.34 -15.18 0.51
N ALA A 79 2.98 -14.10 0.98
CA ALA A 79 2.73 -12.76 0.48
C ALA A 79 3.00 -12.66 -1.03
N LEU A 80 4.07 -13.31 -1.52
CA LEU A 80 4.40 -13.35 -2.95
C LEU A 80 3.37 -14.14 -3.76
N ILE A 81 2.95 -15.31 -3.27
CA ILE A 81 1.95 -16.14 -3.95
C ILE A 81 0.62 -15.39 -4.02
N LEU A 82 0.19 -14.78 -2.90
CA LEU A 82 -1.06 -14.03 -2.82
C LEU A 82 -1.05 -12.80 -3.72
N GLU A 83 0.05 -12.03 -3.74
CA GLU A 83 0.24 -10.90 -4.65
C GLU A 83 0.07 -11.34 -6.11
N CYS A 84 0.74 -12.43 -6.51
CA CYS A 84 0.64 -12.96 -7.86
C CYS A 84 -0.80 -13.34 -8.22
N SER A 85 -1.54 -13.95 -7.29
CA SER A 85 -2.94 -14.32 -7.50
C SER A 85 -3.84 -13.10 -7.64
N LEU A 86 -3.64 -12.07 -6.82
CA LEU A 86 -4.44 -10.84 -6.84
C LEU A 86 -4.16 -9.96 -8.06
N ILE A 87 -2.95 -9.99 -8.63
CA ILE A 87 -2.62 -9.25 -9.86
C ILE A 87 -3.25 -9.91 -11.11
N LYS A 88 -3.48 -11.23 -11.08
CA LYS A 88 -4.01 -12.00 -12.22
C LYS A 88 -5.54 -12.00 -12.31
N GLN A 89 -6.25 -11.63 -11.26
CA GLN A 89 -7.71 -11.46 -11.26
C GLN A 89 -8.10 -10.11 -11.88
#